data_AF-A0A1V5I9W1-F1
#
_entry.id   AF-A0A1V5I9W1-F1
#
_cell.length_a   1.000
_cell.length_b   1.000
_cell.length_c   1.000
_cell.angle_alpha   90.00
_cell.angle_beta   90.00
_cell.angle_gamma   90.00
#
_symmetry.space_group_name_H-M   'P 1'
#
loop_
_entity.id
_entity.type
_entity.pdbx_description
1 polymer ?
#
loop_
_entity_poly.entity_id
_entity_poly.type
_entity_poly.pdbx_seq_one_letter_code
_entity_poly.pdbx_strand_id
1 'polypeptide(L)'
;MAYLKYTSLLIFWGWILSVAYIRYILPFIESALDAVDTIEQGGGAFRRGIAFATKILMAGAQMYVLGTWSAYCVIRTMIFLAPPEASGWLYYPTAFVVCEGFLGAVAKKEKFRGLLSVVHSAMAMGLFVIFAMNPYFLRSVYPWLFPIMNFSLPH
;
A
#
# COMPACT_ATOMS: atom_id res chain seq x y z
N MET A 1 -24.98 3.81 -13.03
CA MET A 1 -24.21 5.04 -12.78
C MET A 1 -23.34 4.99 -11.52
N ALA A 2 -23.76 4.32 -10.44
CA ALA A 2 -22.97 4.20 -9.21
C ALA A 2 -21.60 3.52 -9.41
N TYR A 3 -21.55 2.45 -10.22
CA TYR A 3 -20.31 1.74 -10.56
C TYR A 3 -19.27 2.60 -11.28
N LEU A 4 -19.68 3.46 -12.24
CA LEU A 4 -18.74 4.37 -12.92
C LEU A 4 -18.18 5.44 -11.98
N LYS A 5 -19.00 5.94 -11.04
CA LYS A 5 -18.54 6.86 -9.98
C LYS A 5 -17.54 6.19 -9.04
N TYR A 6 -17.81 4.93 -8.69
CA TYR A 6 -16.93 4.11 -7.87
C TYR A 6 -15.55 3.91 -8.52
N THR A 7 -15.53 3.43 -9.76
CA THR A 7 -14.29 3.16 -10.50
C THR A 7 -13.52 4.44 -10.79
N SER A 8 -14.19 5.54 -11.16
CA SER A 8 -13.50 6.81 -11.41
C SER A 8 -12.88 7.39 -10.15
N LEU A 9 -13.54 7.30 -9.00
CA LEU A 9 -12.98 7.72 -7.71
C LEU A 9 -11.78 6.86 -7.31
N LEU A 10 -11.83 5.55 -7.49
CA LEU A 10 -10.69 4.67 -7.22
C LEU A 10 -9.50 4.99 -8.11
N ILE A 11 -9.74 5.18 -9.41
CA ILE A 11 -8.68 5.55 -10.36
C ILE A 11 -8.09 6.92 -10.03
N PHE A 12 -8.93 7.90 -9.69
CA PHE A 12 -8.48 9.25 -9.37
C PHE A 12 -7.61 9.27 -8.10
N TRP A 13 -8.06 8.61 -7.04
CA TRP A 13 -7.27 8.50 -5.80
C TRP A 13 -6.00 7.66 -5.99
N GLY A 14 -6.08 6.59 -6.79
CA GLY A 14 -4.93 5.74 -7.10
C GLY A 14 -3.87 6.51 -7.88
N TRP A 15 -4.30 7.33 -8.84
CA TRP A 15 -3.43 8.23 -9.57
C TRP A 15 -2.74 9.24 -8.66
N ILE A 16 -3.49 9.91 -7.78
CA ILE A 16 -2.92 10.87 -6.82
C ILE A 16 -1.89 10.18 -5.93
N LEU A 17 -2.21 9.02 -5.38
CA LEU A 17 -1.32 8.29 -4.48
C LEU A 17 -0.07 7.82 -5.22
N SER A 18 -0.21 7.23 -6.41
CA SER A 18 0.94 6.81 -7.21
C SER A 18 1.84 7.98 -7.58
N VAL A 19 1.28 9.11 -8.02
CA VAL A 19 2.08 10.30 -8.35
C VAL A 19 2.75 10.86 -7.10
N ALA A 20 2.04 10.96 -5.98
CA ALA A 20 2.60 11.47 -4.73
C ALA A 20 3.72 10.56 -4.21
N TYR A 21 3.50 9.25 -4.19
CA TYR A 21 4.49 8.28 -3.77
C TYR A 21 5.73 8.33 -4.67
N ILE A 22 5.53 8.33 -5.99
CA ILE A 22 6.64 8.34 -6.95
C ILE A 22 7.44 9.65 -6.89
N ARG A 23 6.79 10.77 -6.58
CA ARG A 23 7.44 12.09 -6.63
C ARG A 23 8.06 12.52 -5.31
N TYR A 24 7.48 12.12 -4.17
CA TYR A 24 7.92 12.58 -2.86
C TYR A 24 8.58 11.47 -2.04
N ILE A 25 8.02 10.26 -2.09
CA ILE A 25 8.43 9.16 -1.21
C ILE A 25 9.62 8.40 -1.82
N LEU A 26 9.55 8.07 -3.11
CA LEU A 26 10.65 7.43 -3.83
C LEU A 26 12.01 8.13 -3.69
N PRO A 27 12.17 9.43 -4.03
CA PRO A 27 13.48 10.07 -3.97
C PRO A 27 14.01 10.19 -2.54
N PHE A 28 13.13 10.34 -1.55
CA PHE A 28 13.50 10.35 -0.14
C PHE A 28 14.05 8.98 0.29
N ILE A 29 13.40 7.91 -0.12
CA ILE A 29 13.82 6.54 0.19
C ILE A 29 15.11 6.19 -0.53
N GLU A 30 15.26 6.55 -1.80
CA GLU A 30 16.51 6.32 -2.54
C GLU A 30 17.67 7.04 -1.86
N SER A 31 17.49 8.30 -1.46
CA SER A 31 18.53 9.08 -0.77
C SER A 31 18.90 8.49 0.59
N ALA A 32 17.91 8.07 1.38
CA ALA A 32 18.16 7.45 2.68
C ALA A 32 18.81 6.06 2.54
N LEU A 33 18.43 5.26 1.54
CA LEU A 33 19.10 3.99 1.24
C LEU A 33 20.55 4.20 0.75
N ASP A 34 20.80 5.19 -0.10
CA ASP A 34 22.17 5.53 -0.53
C ASP A 34 23.05 5.97 0.65
N ALA A 35 22.51 6.74 1.59
CA ALA A 35 23.22 7.11 2.80
C ALA A 35 23.56 5.88 3.65
N VAL A 36 22.62 4.94 3.77
CA VAL A 36 22.81 3.67 4.51
C VAL A 36 23.84 2.77 3.83
N ASP A 37 23.82 2.66 2.50
CA ASP A 37 24.80 1.88 1.73
C ASP A 37 26.21 2.47 1.88
N THR A 38 26.34 3.80 1.92
CA THR A 38 27.62 4.49 2.18
C THR A 38 28.16 4.17 3.58
N ILE A 39 27.28 4.07 4.59
CA ILE A 39 27.65 3.69 5.97
C ILE A 39 28.06 2.21 6.05
N GLU A 40 27.39 1.33 5.29
CA GLU A 40 27.72 -0.10 5.22
C GLU A 40 29.13 -0.33 4.65
N GLN A 41 29.52 0.43 3.62
CA GLN A 41 30.84 0.35 3.00
C GLN A 41 31.97 0.88 3.88
N GLY A 42 31.65 1.70 4.89
CA GLY A 42 32.62 2.31 5.82
C GLY A 42 33.24 1.36 6.86
N GLY A 43 33.13 0.04 6.69
CA GLY A 43 33.90 -0.98 7.41
C GLY A 43 33.61 -1.10 8.91
N GLY A 44 32.76 -2.08 9.29
CA GLY A 44 32.58 -2.50 10.68
C GLY A 44 31.31 -3.35 10.88
N ALA A 45 31.41 -4.48 11.60
CA ALA A 45 30.28 -5.38 11.83
C ALA A 45 29.08 -4.68 12.50
N PHE A 46 29.36 -3.74 13.42
CA PHE A 46 28.34 -2.91 14.07
C PHE A 46 27.61 -1.98 13.08
N ARG A 47 28.34 -1.32 12.18
CA ARG A 47 27.77 -0.45 11.14
C ARG A 47 26.92 -1.23 10.15
N ARG A 48 27.35 -2.44 9.80
CA ARG A 48 26.61 -3.36 8.93
C ARG A 48 25.31 -3.84 9.56
N GLY A 49 25.33 -4.14 10.86
CA GLY A 49 24.13 -4.47 11.62
C GLY A 49 23.11 -3.33 11.66
N ILE A 50 23.58 -2.10 11.90
CA ILE A 50 22.71 -0.90 11.86
C ILE A 50 22.15 -0.69 10.46
N ALA A 51 22.97 -0.77 9.41
CA ALA A 51 22.54 -0.61 8.03
C ALA A 51 21.45 -1.62 7.66
N PHE A 52 21.60 -2.88 8.07
CA PHE A 52 20.60 -3.91 7.85
C PHE A 52 19.29 -3.64 8.60
N ALA A 53 19.37 -3.23 9.86
CA ALA A 53 18.19 -2.86 10.65
C ALA A 53 17.44 -1.66 10.02
N THR A 54 18.16 -0.65 9.54
CA THR A 54 17.56 0.49 8.84
C THR A 54 16.90 0.07 7.54
N LYS A 55 17.51 -0.82 6.75
CA LYS A 55 16.91 -1.37 5.52
C LYS A 55 15.59 -2.11 5.81
N ILE A 56 15.53 -2.91 6.87
CA ILE A 56 14.29 -3.57 7.31
C ILE A 56 13.24 -2.55 7.72
N LEU A 57 13.61 -1.55 8.53
CA LEU A 57 12.68 -0.51 8.99
C LEU A 57 12.09 0.27 7.81
N MET A 58 12.93 0.65 6.84
CA MET A 58 12.49 1.36 5.64
C MET A 58 11.55 0.52 4.79
N ALA A 59 11.86 -0.77 4.58
CA ALA A 59 10.97 -1.65 3.84
C ALA A 59 9.64 -1.90 4.56
N GLY A 60 9.67 -2.00 5.89
CA GLY A 60 8.45 -2.08 6.71
C GLY A 60 7.60 -0.80 6.59
N ALA A 61 8.24 0.37 6.62
CA ALA A 61 7.56 1.65 6.43
C ALA A 61 6.95 1.76 5.02
N GLN A 62 7.69 1.35 3.97
CA GLN A 62 7.16 1.29 2.61
C GLN A 62 5.97 0.34 2.50
N MET A 63 6.07 -0.86 3.07
CA MET A 63 4.98 -1.82 3.11
C MET A 63 3.75 -1.24 3.80
N TYR A 64 3.92 -0.49 4.90
CA TYR A 64 2.81 0.16 5.61
C TYR A 64 2.15 1.27 4.79
N VAL A 65 2.95 2.10 4.11
CA VAL A 65 2.43 3.15 3.22
C VAL A 65 1.70 2.56 2.01
N LEU A 66 2.28 1.56 1.36
CA LEU A 66 1.67 0.88 0.22
C LEU A 66 0.43 0.08 0.65
N GLY A 67 0.48 -0.58 1.82
CA GLY A 67 -0.65 -1.32 2.39
C GLY A 67 -1.83 -0.42 2.80
N THR A 68 -1.58 0.86 3.08
CA THR A 68 -2.64 1.86 3.30
C THR A 68 -3.52 2.00 2.05
N TRP A 69 -2.93 1.96 0.86
CA TRP A 69 -3.67 2.01 -0.40
C TRP A 69 -4.57 0.77 -0.57
N SER A 70 -4.02 -0.41 -0.31
CA SER A 70 -4.78 -1.66 -0.30
C SER A 70 -5.97 -1.61 0.66
N ALA A 71 -5.77 -1.09 1.87
CA ALA A 71 -6.83 -0.92 2.86
C ALA A 71 -7.90 0.10 2.42
N TYR A 72 -7.48 1.21 1.80
CA TYR A 72 -8.39 2.20 1.24
C TYR A 72 -9.28 1.60 0.16
N CYS A 73 -8.71 0.84 -0.79
CA CYS A 73 -9.47 0.18 -1.84
C CYS A 73 -10.53 -0.77 -1.26
N VAL A 74 -10.18 -1.58 -0.25
CA VAL A 74 -11.11 -2.52 0.38
C VAL A 74 -12.24 -1.80 1.13
N ILE A 75 -11.94 -0.79 1.97
CA ILE A 75 -13.02 -0.08 2.68
C ILE A 75 -13.94 0.65 1.70
N ARG A 76 -13.39 1.27 0.66
CA ARG A 76 -14.21 1.91 -0.37
C ARG A 76 -15.11 0.90 -1.08
N THR A 77 -14.60 -0.29 -1.36
CA THR A 77 -15.40 -1.39 -1.92
C THR A 77 -16.57 -1.73 -0.97
N MET A 78 -16.31 -1.85 0.33
CA MET A 78 -17.33 -2.13 1.35
C MET A 78 -18.37 -1.02 1.49
N ILE A 79 -17.98 0.26 1.44
CA ILE A 79 -18.91 1.41 1.47
C ILE A 79 -19.92 1.33 0.31
N PHE A 80 -19.44 1.03 -0.89
CA PHE A 80 -20.29 0.96 -2.08
C PHE A 80 -21.11 -0.35 -2.15
N LEU A 81 -20.75 -1.35 -1.36
CA LEU A 81 -21.47 -2.62 -1.20
C LEU A 81 -22.46 -2.65 -0.02
N ALA A 82 -22.45 -1.63 0.84
CA ALA A 82 -23.41 -1.49 1.92
C ALA A 82 -24.90 -1.45 1.47
N PRO A 83 -25.27 -0.93 0.27
CA PRO A 83 -26.64 -0.99 -0.21
C PRO A 83 -27.02 -2.41 -0.67
N PRO A 84 -28.24 -2.92 -0.33
CA PRO A 84 -28.67 -4.29 -0.64
C PRO A 84 -28.84 -4.60 -2.14
N GLU A 85 -28.80 -3.58 -3.00
CA GLU A 85 -28.96 -3.70 -4.46
C GLU A 85 -27.62 -3.90 -5.20
N ALA A 86 -26.48 -3.82 -4.52
CA ALA A 86 -25.17 -3.90 -5.14
C ALA A 86 -24.64 -5.35 -5.19
N SER A 87 -24.44 -5.91 -6.38
CA SER A 87 -23.82 -7.23 -6.54
C SER A 87 -22.29 -7.16 -6.33
N GLY A 88 -21.80 -7.77 -5.24
CA GLY A 88 -20.37 -7.82 -4.89
C GLY A 88 -19.43 -8.44 -5.92
N TRP A 89 -19.98 -9.16 -6.89
CA TRP A 89 -19.22 -9.86 -7.92
C TRP A 89 -18.42 -8.93 -8.84
N LEU A 90 -18.89 -7.70 -9.08
CA LEU A 90 -18.19 -6.75 -9.94
C LEU A 90 -17.27 -5.80 -9.17
N TYR A 91 -17.62 -5.44 -7.94
CA TYR A 91 -16.90 -4.42 -7.18
C TYR A 91 -15.56 -4.91 -6.61
N TYR A 92 -15.48 -6.15 -6.13
CA TYR A 92 -14.23 -6.71 -5.59
C TYR A 92 -13.15 -6.97 -6.64
N PRO A 93 -13.43 -7.62 -7.79
CA PRO A 93 -12.42 -7.84 -8.81
C PRO A 93 -11.91 -6.53 -9.42
N THR A 94 -12.77 -5.53 -9.54
CA THR A 94 -12.37 -4.23 -10.10
C THR A 94 -11.56 -3.42 -9.10
N ALA A 95 -11.92 -3.46 -7.81
CA ALA A 95 -11.06 -2.95 -6.74
C ALA A 95 -9.67 -3.59 -6.78
N PHE A 96 -9.62 -4.92 -6.92
CA PHE A 96 -8.38 -5.67 -7.00
C PHE A 96 -7.54 -5.22 -8.19
N VAL A 97 -8.09 -5.24 -9.41
CA VAL A 97 -7.36 -4.85 -10.63
C VAL A 97 -6.84 -3.41 -10.55
N VAL A 98 -7.65 -2.48 -10.02
CA VAL A 98 -7.22 -1.08 -9.89
C VAL A 98 -6.14 -0.94 -8.81
N CYS A 99 -6.34 -1.56 -7.64
CA CYS A 99 -5.38 -1.50 -6.54
C CYS A 99 -4.03 -2.09 -6.94
N GLU A 100 -4.03 -3.32 -7.44
CA GLU A 100 -2.86 -4.04 -7.92
C GLU A 100 -2.20 -3.34 -9.11
N GLY A 101 -2.99 -2.79 -10.03
CA GLY A 101 -2.47 -2.07 -11.20
C GLY A 101 -1.64 -0.84 -10.80
N PHE A 102 -2.12 -0.05 -9.84
CA PHE A 102 -1.37 1.11 -9.33
C PHE A 102 -0.17 0.70 -8.48
N LEU A 103 -0.31 -0.32 -7.62
CA LEU A 103 0.83 -0.85 -6.86
C LEU A 103 1.91 -1.42 -7.78
N GLY A 104 1.53 -2.13 -8.84
CA GLY A 104 2.44 -2.65 -9.85
C GLY A 104 3.13 -1.54 -10.64
N ALA A 105 2.41 -0.46 -10.96
CA ALA A 105 3.00 0.71 -11.61
C ALA A 105 4.03 1.42 -10.71
N VAL A 106 3.76 1.51 -9.41
CA VAL A 106 4.70 2.06 -8.41
C VAL A 106 5.90 1.14 -8.25
N ALA A 107 5.69 -0.17 -8.08
CA ALA A 107 6.75 -1.17 -7.97
C ALA A 107 7.67 -1.20 -9.20
N LYS A 108 7.13 -0.97 -10.40
CA LYS A 108 7.94 -0.85 -11.64
C LYS A 108 8.86 0.37 -11.64
N LYS A 109 8.49 1.44 -10.92
CA LYS A 109 9.30 2.66 -10.82
C LYS A 109 10.29 2.64 -9.65
N GLU A 110 10.10 1.75 -8.68
CA GLU A 110 11.08 1.51 -7.63
C GLU A 110 12.35 0.87 -8.20
N LYS A 111 13.52 1.42 -7.86
CA LYS A 111 14.80 0.80 -8.22
C LYS A 111 14.96 -0.50 -7.46
N PHE A 112 15.22 -1.58 -8.19
CA PHE A 112 15.49 -2.89 -7.62
C PHE A 112 16.81 -2.86 -6.82
N ARG A 113 16.70 -2.86 -5.49
CA ARG A 113 17.86 -2.86 -4.57
C ARG A 113 17.99 -4.15 -3.74
N GLY A 114 17.33 -5.24 -4.16
CA GLY A 114 17.47 -6.57 -3.57
C GLY A 114 16.16 -7.22 -3.15
N LEU A 115 16.25 -8.34 -2.42
CA LEU A 115 15.13 -9.22 -2.08
C LEU A 115 14.07 -8.54 -1.20
N LEU A 116 14.49 -7.65 -0.30
CA LEU A 116 13.60 -6.87 0.58
C LEU A 116 12.69 -5.91 -0.21
N SER A 117 13.19 -5.40 -1.34
CA SER A 117 12.42 -4.55 -2.27
C SER A 117 11.43 -5.36 -3.12
N VAL A 118 11.52 -6.68 -3.15
CA VAL A 118 10.47 -7.52 -3.77
C VAL A 118 9.42 -7.88 -2.73
N VAL A 119 9.88 -8.23 -1.53
CA VAL A 119 9.02 -8.69 -0.44
C VAL A 119 8.05 -7.60 0.03
N HIS A 120 8.51 -6.35 0.23
CA HIS A 120 7.61 -5.28 0.68
C HIS A 120 6.46 -4.97 -0.29
N SER A 121 6.72 -5.07 -1.60
CA SER A 121 5.75 -4.80 -2.66
C SER A 121 4.79 -5.97 -2.83
N ALA A 122 5.30 -7.21 -2.85
CA ALA A 122 4.47 -8.42 -2.89
C ALA A 122 3.60 -8.56 -1.64
N MET A 123 4.12 -8.18 -0.47
CA MET A 123 3.35 -8.16 0.78
C MET A 123 2.26 -7.09 0.75
N ALA A 124 2.54 -5.88 0.23
CA ALA A 124 1.53 -4.83 0.10
C ALA A 124 0.36 -5.21 -0.84
N MET A 125 0.66 -5.93 -1.92
CA MET A 125 -0.33 -6.54 -2.82
C MET A 125 -1.14 -7.62 -2.09
N GLY A 126 -0.46 -8.56 -1.42
CA GLY A 126 -1.11 -9.63 -0.65
C GLY A 126 -2.01 -9.13 0.49
N LEU A 127 -1.68 -7.98 1.09
CA LEU A 127 -2.50 -7.36 2.13
C LEU A 127 -3.91 -7.00 1.63
N PHE A 128 -4.10 -6.68 0.35
CA PHE A 128 -5.44 -6.42 -0.20
C PHE A 128 -6.36 -7.62 0.00
N VAL A 129 -5.88 -8.83 -0.34
CA VAL A 129 -6.67 -10.07 -0.22
C VAL A 129 -6.98 -10.37 1.25
N ILE A 130 -6.00 -10.21 2.13
CA ILE A 130 -6.18 -10.43 3.57
C ILE A 130 -7.22 -9.48 4.13
N PHE A 131 -7.19 -8.21 3.75
CA PHE A 131 -8.15 -7.21 4.18
C PHE A 131 -9.55 -7.44 3.61
N ALA A 132 -9.66 -7.88 2.36
CA ALA A 132 -10.93 -8.23 1.74
C ALA A 132 -11.59 -9.45 2.42
N MET A 133 -10.78 -10.44 2.84
CA MET A 133 -11.28 -11.64 3.53
C MET A 133 -11.56 -11.40 5.02
N ASN A 134 -10.78 -10.55 5.68
CA ASN A 134 -10.91 -10.28 7.11
C ASN A 134 -10.91 -8.76 7.41
N PRO A 135 -12.08 -8.10 7.41
CA PRO A 135 -12.19 -6.67 7.71
C PRO A 135 -11.78 -6.30 9.14
N TYR A 136 -11.85 -7.24 10.09
CA TYR A 136 -11.43 -7.01 11.48
C TYR A 136 -9.91 -6.80 11.58
N PHE A 137 -9.15 -7.52 10.76
CA PHE A 137 -7.69 -7.34 10.69
C PHE A 137 -7.33 -5.94 10.18
N LEU A 138 -8.08 -5.41 9.21
CA LEU A 138 -7.88 -4.06 8.70
C LEU A 138 -8.09 -3.01 9.82
N ARG A 139 -9.08 -3.19 10.70
CA ARG A 139 -9.32 -2.32 11.87
C ARG A 139 -8.17 -2.30 12.87
N SER A 140 -7.48 -3.42 13.03
CA SER A 140 -6.32 -3.52 13.92
C SER A 140 -5.09 -2.80 13.33
N VAL A 141 -4.85 -2.97 12.03
CA VAL A 141 -3.62 -2.45 11.37
C VAL A 141 -3.74 -0.98 10.97
N TYR A 142 -4.93 -0.55 10.52
CA TYR A 142 -5.21 0.82 10.06
C TYR A 142 -6.44 1.43 10.78
N PRO A 143 -6.41 1.57 12.12
CA PRO A 143 -7.55 2.11 12.87
C PRO A 143 -7.89 3.55 12.49
N TRP A 144 -6.88 4.31 12.05
CA TRP A 144 -7.00 5.71 11.65
C TRP A 144 -7.70 5.91 10.29
N LEU A 145 -7.84 4.86 9.47
CA LEU A 145 -8.40 4.97 8.13
C LEU A 145 -9.94 5.03 8.13
N PHE A 146 -10.58 4.37 9.08
CA PHE A 146 -12.04 4.36 9.27
C PHE A 146 -12.66 5.74 9.56
N PRO A 147 -12.15 6.52 10.54
CA PRO A 147 -12.70 7.85 10.81
C PRO A 147 -12.50 8.82 9.65
N ILE A 148 -11.38 8.73 8.92
CA ILE A 148 -11.12 9.58 7.75
C ILE A 148 -12.12 9.30 6.62
N MET A 149 -12.54 8.04 6.45
CA MET A 149 -13.52 7.66 5.45
C MET A 149 -14.97 7.71 5.92
N ASN A 150 -15.22 8.19 7.15
CA ASN A 150 -16.55 8.22 7.77
C ASN A 150 -17.30 6.88 7.68
N PHE A 151 -16.58 5.76 7.79
CA PHE A 151 -17.16 4.42 7.67
C PHE A 151 -16.99 3.64 8.98
N SER A 152 -18.10 3.12 9.50
CA SER A 152 -18.12 2.15 10.59
C SER A 152 -18.47 0.78 10.03
N LEU A 153 -17.63 -0.23 10.31
CA LEU A 153 -18.00 -1.61 10.04
C LEU A 153 -19.29 -1.96 10.81
N PRO A 154 -20.23 -2.70 10.20
CA PRO A 154 -21.33 -3.29 10.95
C PRO A 154 -20.73 -4.22 12.03
N HIS A 155 -21.26 -4.10 13.25
CA HIS A 155 -20.85 -4.86 14.42
C HIS A 155 -21.06 -6.36 14.26
#